data_AF-A0A7Z8E164-F1
#
_entry.id   AF-A0A7Z8E164-F1
#
_cell.length_a   1.000
_cell.length_b   1.000
_cell.length_c   1.000
_cell.angle_alpha   90.00
_cell.angle_beta   90.00
_cell.angle_gamma   90.00
#
_symmetry.space_group_name_H-M   'P 1'
#
loop_
_entity.id
_entity.type
_entity.pdbx_description
1 polymer ?
#
loop_
_entity_poly.entity_id
_entity_poly.type
_entity_poly.pdbx_seq_one_letter_code
_entity_poly.pdbx_strand_id
1 'polypeptide(L)'
;MKIDASRRGILTGRWRKTSNGIRPPWSGDESHFLAHCTRCDACINACENGILQRGAGGYPTVDFKNNECSFCYACAQACPESLFSPRHTRAWDLQFTIGEACLAYQAVECRRCQDSCEPMAIIFRPTLSGIYQPQLNNQLCNGCGACAASCPVSAITAEYFHAH
;
A
#
# COMPACT_ATOMS: atom_id res chain seq x y z
N MET A 1 -27.21 -15.22 -19.39
CA MET A 1 -27.73 -14.57 -18.17
C MET A 1 -26.56 -14.09 -17.32
N LYS A 2 -26.15 -12.82 -17.45
CA LYS A 2 -25.01 -12.26 -16.69
C LYS A 2 -25.51 -11.88 -15.30
N ILE A 3 -25.00 -12.53 -14.26
CA ILE A 3 -25.33 -12.21 -12.87
C ILE A 3 -24.49 -10.98 -12.49
N ASP A 4 -25.17 -9.85 -12.37
CA ASP A 4 -24.58 -8.57 -11.97
C ASP A 4 -24.20 -8.62 -10.48
N ALA A 5 -22.90 -8.69 -10.21
CA ALA A 5 -22.33 -8.75 -8.88
C ALA A 5 -22.66 -7.51 -8.02
N SER A 6 -23.08 -6.40 -8.64
CA SER A 6 -23.48 -5.16 -7.96
C SER A 6 -24.71 -5.35 -7.07
N ARG A 7 -25.62 -6.27 -7.43
CA ARG A 7 -26.88 -6.46 -6.71
C ARG A 7 -26.78 -7.32 -5.44
N ARG A 8 -25.66 -8.02 -5.24
CA ARG A 8 -25.46 -8.87 -4.04
C ARG A 8 -25.04 -8.09 -2.79
N GLY A 9 -24.65 -6.81 -2.92
CA GLY A 9 -24.24 -5.95 -1.79
C GLY A 9 -25.39 -5.34 -0.99
N ILE A 10 -26.63 -5.40 -1.49
CA ILE A 10 -27.78 -4.72 -0.87
C ILE A 10 -28.23 -5.43 0.42
N LEU A 11 -28.04 -6.75 0.54
CA LEU A 11 -28.58 -7.55 1.65
C LEU A 11 -27.68 -7.64 2.89
N THR A 12 -26.44 -7.14 2.84
CA THR A 12 -25.46 -7.33 3.93
C THR A 12 -25.05 -6.04 4.65
N GLY A 13 -25.68 -4.90 4.34
CA GLY A 13 -25.44 -3.63 5.06
C GLY A 13 -23.98 -3.14 5.03
N ARG A 14 -23.12 -3.76 4.20
CA ARG A 14 -21.70 -3.43 4.07
C ARG A 14 -21.46 -2.79 2.71
N TRP A 15 -22.01 -1.59 2.53
CA TRP A 15 -21.45 -0.63 1.59
C TRP A 15 -20.20 -0.01 2.22
N ARG A 16 -19.20 -0.84 2.52
CA ARG A 16 -17.83 -0.33 2.50
C ARG A 16 -17.53 -0.19 1.02
N LYS A 17 -17.23 1.03 0.56
CA LYS A 17 -16.50 1.25 -0.70
C LYS A 17 -15.50 0.11 -0.81
N THR A 18 -15.68 -0.79 -1.77
CA THR A 18 -14.70 -1.83 -2.04
C THR A 18 -13.47 -1.08 -2.51
N SER A 19 -12.59 -0.72 -1.58
CA SER A 19 -11.27 -0.24 -1.91
C SER A 19 -10.66 -1.39 -2.69
N ASN A 20 -10.52 -1.22 -4.00
CA ASN A 20 -9.69 -2.10 -4.78
C ASN A 20 -8.33 -2.10 -4.08
N GLY A 21 -7.94 -3.24 -3.52
CA GLY A 21 -6.70 -3.35 -2.76
C GLY A 21 -5.51 -2.85 -3.58
N ILE A 22 -4.48 -2.37 -2.91
CA ILE A 22 -3.28 -1.83 -3.57
C ILE A 22 -2.67 -2.92 -4.45
N ARG A 23 -2.50 -2.66 -5.75
CA ARG A 23 -1.92 -3.62 -6.68
C ARG A 23 -0.41 -3.78 -6.47
N PRO A 24 0.18 -4.89 -6.94
CA PRO A 24 1.63 -5.03 -7.00
C PRO A 24 2.33 -3.82 -7.63
N PRO A 25 3.59 -3.55 -7.29
CA PRO A 25 4.34 -2.44 -7.89
C PRO A 25 4.47 -2.64 -9.40
N TRP A 26 4.49 -1.53 -10.13
CA TRP A 26 4.45 -1.42 -11.59
C TRP A 26 3.19 -1.97 -12.25
N SER A 27 2.14 -2.31 -11.52
CA SER A 27 0.86 -2.65 -12.15
C SER A 27 0.39 -1.50 -13.03
N GLY A 28 0.03 -1.82 -14.28
CA GLY A 28 -0.50 -0.87 -15.24
C GLY A 28 -1.89 -0.37 -14.87
N ASP A 29 -2.63 0.09 -15.89
CA ASP A 29 -4.01 0.57 -15.73
C ASP A 29 -4.91 -0.47 -15.04
N GLU A 30 -5.77 -0.01 -14.12
CA GLU A 30 -6.62 -0.88 -13.30
C GLU A 30 -7.62 -1.66 -14.17
N SER A 31 -8.18 -1.06 -15.23
CA SER A 31 -9.13 -1.75 -16.11
C SER A 31 -8.45 -2.88 -16.90
N HIS A 32 -7.25 -2.61 -17.41
CA HIS A 32 -6.42 -3.62 -18.07
C HIS A 32 -6.01 -4.73 -17.09
N PHE A 33 -5.59 -4.36 -15.88
CA PHE A 33 -5.21 -5.33 -14.84
C PHE A 33 -6.37 -6.25 -14.49
N LEU A 34 -7.57 -5.70 -14.27
CA LEU A 34 -8.75 -6.48 -13.92
C LEU A 34 -9.20 -7.41 -15.05
N ALA A 35 -9.04 -6.99 -16.31
CA ALA A 35 -9.42 -7.78 -17.48
C ALA A 35 -8.45 -8.92 -17.80
N HIS A 36 -7.15 -8.71 -17.59
CA HIS A 36 -6.10 -9.64 -18.06
C HIS A 36 -5.43 -10.43 -16.94
N CYS A 37 -5.55 -10.04 -15.67
CA CYS A 37 -5.00 -10.84 -14.57
C CYS A 37 -5.74 -12.18 -14.42
N THR A 38 -5.00 -13.27 -14.63
CA THR A 38 -5.49 -14.65 -14.51
C THR A 38 -5.59 -15.15 -13.06
N ARG A 39 -5.13 -14.37 -12.08
CA ARG A 39 -5.17 -14.70 -10.64
C ARG A 39 -4.43 -16.01 -10.29
N CYS A 40 -3.33 -16.25 -10.99
CA CYS A 40 -2.49 -17.44 -10.91
C CYS A 40 -1.49 -17.45 -9.73
N ASP A 41 -1.45 -16.39 -8.92
CA ASP A 41 -0.53 -16.19 -7.79
C ASP A 41 0.98 -16.14 -8.11
N ALA A 42 1.39 -16.16 -9.37
CA ALA A 42 2.82 -16.12 -9.71
C ALA A 42 3.55 -14.91 -9.09
N CYS A 43 2.93 -13.73 -9.12
CA CYS A 43 3.46 -12.52 -8.48
C CYS A 43 3.50 -12.61 -6.95
N ILE A 44 2.52 -13.26 -6.32
CA ILE A 44 2.45 -13.46 -4.86
C ILE A 44 3.60 -14.37 -4.43
N ASN A 45 3.75 -15.51 -5.09
CA ASN A 45 4.78 -16.50 -4.76
C ASN A 45 6.20 -15.98 -5.01
N ALA A 46 6.38 -15.07 -5.97
CA ALA A 46 7.66 -14.46 -6.28
C ALA A 46 8.01 -13.26 -5.38
N CYS A 47 7.12 -12.82 -4.49
CA CYS A 47 7.37 -11.67 -3.62
C CYS A 47 8.35 -12.03 -2.50
N GLU A 48 9.62 -11.67 -2.66
CA GLU A 48 10.69 -11.96 -1.70
C GLU A 48 10.37 -11.49 -0.27
N ASN A 49 9.75 -10.32 -0.14
CA ASN A 49 9.39 -9.73 1.16
C ASN A 49 8.01 -10.17 1.67
N GLY A 50 7.25 -10.96 0.90
CA GLY A 50 5.97 -11.52 1.32
C GLY A 50 4.86 -10.48 1.57
N ILE A 51 4.91 -9.33 0.89
CA ILE A 51 3.90 -8.26 1.04
C ILE A 51 2.69 -8.42 0.13
N LEU A 52 2.70 -9.40 -0.79
CA LEU A 52 1.59 -9.65 -1.70
C LEU A 52 0.74 -10.81 -1.20
N GLN A 53 -0.58 -10.62 -1.19
CA GLN A 53 -1.55 -11.64 -0.79
C GLN A 53 -2.79 -11.64 -1.70
N ARG A 54 -3.60 -12.70 -1.64
CA ARG A 54 -4.90 -12.73 -2.35
C ARG A 54 -5.89 -11.77 -1.68
N GLY A 55 -6.34 -10.77 -2.42
CA GLY A 55 -7.33 -9.79 -1.98
C GLY A 55 -8.74 -10.06 -2.53
N ALA A 56 -9.57 -9.01 -2.52
CA ALA A 56 -10.93 -9.07 -3.04
C ALA A 56 -10.97 -9.55 -4.51
N GLY A 57 -11.91 -10.45 -4.81
CA GLY A 57 -12.04 -11.04 -6.15
C GLY A 57 -10.90 -11.99 -6.55
N GLY A 58 -9.99 -12.32 -5.63
CA GLY A 58 -8.84 -13.19 -5.88
C GLY A 58 -7.67 -12.51 -6.58
N TYR A 59 -7.73 -11.19 -6.75
CA TYR A 59 -6.61 -10.40 -7.30
C TYR A 59 -5.51 -10.21 -6.26
N PRO A 60 -4.24 -10.10 -6.68
CA PRO A 60 -3.16 -9.76 -5.76
C PRO A 60 -3.37 -8.36 -5.17
N THR A 61 -3.09 -8.24 -3.87
CA THR A 61 -3.09 -6.98 -3.12
C THR A 61 -1.85 -6.89 -2.24
N VAL A 62 -1.37 -5.68 -2.01
CA VAL A 62 -0.29 -5.39 -1.06
C VAL A 62 -0.84 -5.33 0.37
N ASP A 63 -0.05 -5.84 1.31
CA ASP A 63 -0.22 -5.72 2.75
C ASP A 63 1.14 -5.43 3.41
N PHE A 64 1.29 -4.23 3.96
CA PHE A 64 2.52 -3.77 4.61
C PHE A 64 2.63 -4.18 6.08
N LYS A 65 1.77 -5.07 6.60
CA LYS A 65 1.76 -5.41 8.03
C LYS A 65 3.09 -5.94 8.56
N ASN A 66 3.82 -6.73 7.77
CA ASN A 66 5.01 -7.44 8.23
C ASN A 66 6.31 -6.96 7.57
N ASN A 67 6.24 -6.37 6.37
CA ASN A 67 7.41 -6.04 5.57
C ASN A 67 7.08 -4.94 4.56
N GLU A 68 8.09 -4.50 3.82
CA GLU A 68 8.02 -3.45 2.80
C GLU A 68 8.28 -3.99 1.39
N CYS A 69 8.05 -3.16 0.38
CA CYS A 69 8.48 -3.44 -0.98
C CYS A 69 9.96 -3.07 -1.15
N SER A 70 10.81 -4.04 -1.49
CA SER A 70 12.23 -3.82 -1.82
C SER A 70 12.47 -3.31 -3.25
N PHE A 71 11.41 -3.16 -4.05
CA PHE A 71 11.50 -2.83 -5.48
C PHE A 71 12.42 -3.78 -6.29
N CYS A 72 12.45 -5.07 -5.93
CA CYS A 72 13.26 -6.09 -6.60
C CYS A 72 12.77 -6.46 -8.01
N TYR A 73 11.51 -6.13 -8.34
CA TYR A 73 10.84 -6.45 -9.62
C TYR A 73 10.47 -7.94 -9.84
N ALA A 74 10.72 -8.82 -8.86
CA ALA A 74 10.43 -10.25 -8.97
C ALA A 74 8.96 -10.57 -9.27
N CYS A 75 8.02 -9.82 -8.68
CA CYS A 75 6.58 -10.00 -8.91
C CYS A 75 6.16 -9.71 -10.37
N ALA A 76 6.77 -8.69 -10.99
CA ALA A 76 6.52 -8.33 -12.38
C ALA A 76 7.16 -9.34 -13.34
N GLN A 77 8.38 -9.78 -13.04
CA GLN A 77 9.11 -10.78 -13.83
C GLN A 77 8.44 -12.16 -13.83
N ALA A 78 7.83 -12.55 -12.71
CA ALA A 78 7.12 -13.83 -12.60
C ALA A 78 5.76 -13.84 -13.29
N CYS A 79 5.22 -12.68 -13.68
CA CYS A 79 3.90 -12.61 -14.28
C CYS A 79 3.94 -13.09 -15.74
N PRO A 80 3.12 -14.09 -16.14
CA PRO A 80 3.04 -14.52 -17.53
C PRO A 80 2.29 -13.53 -18.44
N GLU A 81 1.54 -12.60 -17.84
CA GLU A 81 0.73 -11.61 -18.55
C GLU A 81 1.45 -10.26 -18.63
N SER A 82 1.17 -9.48 -19.67
CA SER A 82 1.72 -8.12 -19.84
C SER A 82 1.00 -7.08 -18.97
N LEU A 83 1.04 -7.26 -17.65
CA LEU A 83 0.34 -6.41 -16.67
C LEU A 83 1.20 -5.32 -16.03
N PHE A 84 2.52 -5.43 -16.19
CA PHE A 84 3.49 -4.63 -15.47
C PHE A 84 4.25 -3.69 -16.39
N SER A 85 4.39 -2.44 -15.97
CA SER A 85 5.24 -1.44 -16.59
C SER A 85 6.73 -1.74 -16.36
N PRO A 86 7.64 -1.24 -17.21
CA PRO A 86 9.08 -1.48 -17.05
C PRO A 86 9.63 -0.99 -15.69
N ARG A 87 10.61 -1.70 -15.13
CA ARG A 87 11.22 -1.45 -13.80
C ARG A 87 11.69 0.00 -13.56
N HIS A 88 12.17 0.69 -14.60
CA HIS A 88 12.68 2.05 -14.50
C HIS A 88 11.57 3.12 -14.40
N THR A 89 10.31 2.73 -14.60
CA THR A 89 9.15 3.60 -14.37
C THR A 89 8.80 3.64 -12.88
N ARG A 90 7.93 4.58 -12.49
CA ARG A 90 7.44 4.67 -11.12
C ARG A 90 6.66 3.40 -10.76
N ALA A 91 6.96 2.80 -9.60
CA ALA A 91 6.31 1.58 -9.13
C ALA A 91 4.80 1.79 -8.85
N TRP A 92 4.44 2.92 -8.26
CA TRP A 92 3.05 3.27 -7.95
C TRP A 92 3.01 4.71 -7.44
N ASP A 93 1.80 5.24 -7.32
CA ASP A 93 1.51 6.52 -6.68
C ASP A 93 0.81 6.29 -5.34
N LEU A 94 1.53 5.69 -4.38
CA LEU A 94 1.00 5.51 -3.03
C LEU A 94 1.23 6.74 -2.17
N GLN A 95 0.17 7.17 -1.50
CA GLN A 95 0.22 8.14 -0.42
C GLN A 95 0.05 7.42 0.92
N PHE A 96 0.82 7.85 1.91
CA PHE A 96 0.71 7.35 3.28
C PHE A 96 0.07 8.40 4.17
N THR A 97 -0.69 7.97 5.17
CA THR A 97 -1.32 8.82 6.17
C THR A 97 -1.02 8.29 7.55
N ILE A 98 -0.63 9.18 8.46
CA ILE A 98 -0.42 8.87 9.88
C ILE A 98 -1.70 9.26 10.61
N GLY A 99 -2.38 8.27 11.19
CA GLY A 99 -3.66 8.45 11.87
C GLY A 99 -3.54 8.78 13.37
N GLU A 100 -4.67 9.11 13.97
CA GLU A 100 -4.83 9.56 15.37
C GLU A 100 -4.35 8.54 16.42
N ALA A 101 -4.27 7.26 16.06
CA ALA A 101 -3.73 6.22 16.94
C ALA A 101 -2.19 6.29 17.09
N CYS A 102 -1.51 7.21 16.40
CA CYS A 102 -0.07 7.37 16.51
C CYS A 102 0.35 7.69 17.95
N LEU A 103 1.27 6.88 18.49
CA LEU A 103 1.82 7.06 19.84
C LEU A 103 2.36 8.48 20.08
N ALA A 104 3.01 9.08 19.07
CA ALA A 104 3.53 10.44 19.18
C ALA A 104 2.43 11.51 19.27
N TYR A 105 1.28 11.30 18.63
CA TYR A 105 0.10 12.16 18.83
C TYR A 105 -0.50 12.00 20.23
N GLN A 106 -0.26 10.85 20.87
CA GLN A 106 -0.66 10.55 22.25
C GLN A 106 0.43 10.87 23.28
N ALA A 107 1.41 11.72 22.92
CA ALA A 107 2.52 12.13 23.79
C ALA A 107 3.44 10.99 24.27
N VAL A 108 3.45 9.84 23.58
CA VAL A 108 4.37 8.73 23.82
C VAL A 108 5.55 8.84 22.84
N GLU A 109 6.78 8.75 23.36
CA GLU A 109 7.99 8.78 22.53
C GLU A 109 8.02 7.56 21.59
N CYS A 110 8.04 7.84 20.29
CA CYS A 110 8.11 6.82 19.24
C CYS A 110 8.61 7.48 17.96
N ARG A 111 9.70 6.95 17.38
CA ARG A 111 10.27 7.44 16.10
C ARG A 111 10.43 6.35 15.04
N ARG A 112 9.85 5.17 15.27
CA ARG A 112 10.01 3.98 14.42
C ARG A 112 9.81 4.23 12.93
N CYS A 113 8.77 4.99 12.57
CA CYS A 113 8.47 5.29 11.17
C CYS A 113 9.51 6.23 10.52
N GLN A 114 10.14 7.12 11.29
CA GLN A 114 11.26 7.93 10.81
C GLN A 114 12.50 7.05 10.64
N ASP A 115 12.83 6.23 11.64
CA ASP A 115 14.03 5.39 11.64
C ASP A 115 14.03 4.36 10.49
N SER A 116 12.86 3.83 10.13
CA SER A 116 12.71 2.89 9.02
C SER A 116 12.58 3.55 7.65
N CYS A 117 12.45 4.88 7.56
CA CYS A 117 12.20 5.56 6.30
C CYS A 117 13.51 5.91 5.59
N GLU A 118 14.01 4.98 4.77
CA GLU A 118 15.23 5.18 3.96
C GLU A 118 15.20 6.48 3.12
N PRO A 119 14.08 6.85 2.46
CA PRO A 119 14.00 8.13 1.72
C PRO A 119 14.00 9.39 2.59
N MET A 120 14.01 9.25 3.92
CA MET A 120 13.89 10.34 4.90
C MET A 120 12.64 11.21 4.69
N ALA A 121 11.56 10.60 4.20
CA ALA A 121 10.30 11.29 3.94
C ALA A 121 9.53 11.64 5.22
N ILE A 122 9.85 11.00 6.36
CA ILE A 122 9.20 11.25 7.64
C ILE A 122 10.20 11.93 8.58
N ILE A 123 9.84 13.10 9.11
CA ILE A 123 10.63 13.82 10.10
C ILE A 123 9.78 14.19 11.30
N PHE A 124 10.35 14.12 12.49
CA PHE A 124 9.70 14.57 13.71
C PHE A 124 10.09 16.02 14.03
N ARG A 125 9.08 16.88 14.18
CA ARG A 125 9.28 18.29 14.55
C ARG A 125 8.59 18.61 15.89
N PRO A 126 9.19 19.48 16.72
CA PRO A 126 8.55 19.90 17.97
C PRO A 126 7.29 20.73 17.66
N THR A 127 6.24 20.47 18.42
CA THR A 127 5.04 21.33 18.49
C THR A 127 5.25 22.44 19.52
N LEU A 128 4.28 23.37 19.62
CA LEU A 128 4.29 24.41 20.65
C LEU A 128 4.30 23.85 22.09
N SER A 129 3.79 22.62 22.28
CA SER A 129 3.81 21.91 23.55
C SER A 129 5.16 21.24 23.88
N GLY A 130 6.15 21.32 22.98
CA GLY A 130 7.42 20.61 23.09
C GLY A 130 7.37 19.14 22.67
N ILE A 131 6.17 18.59 22.42
CA ILE A 131 5.98 17.22 21.94
C ILE A 131 6.38 17.15 20.47
N TYR A 132 7.25 16.22 20.12
CA TYR A 132 7.66 15.97 18.73
C TYR A 132 6.61 15.14 18.01
N GLN A 133 6.16 15.63 16.85
CA GLN A 133 5.16 14.96 16.03
C GLN A 133 5.68 14.68 14.62
N PRO A 134 5.29 13.54 14.02
CA PRO A 134 5.74 13.17 12.69
C PRO A 134 5.10 14.06 11.61
N GLN A 135 5.90 14.41 10.60
CA GLN A 135 5.48 15.04 9.36
C GLN A 135 5.99 14.20 8.19
N LEU A 136 5.07 13.78 7.32
CA LEU A 136 5.38 13.03 6.11
C LEU A 136 5.42 13.97 4.88
N ASN A 137 6.53 13.95 4.17
CA ASN A 137 6.69 14.58 2.87
C ASN A 137 6.40 13.55 1.75
N ASN A 138 5.20 13.63 1.19
CA ASN A 138 4.78 12.72 0.10
C ASN A 138 5.60 12.88 -1.19
N GLN A 139 6.30 14.01 -1.40
CA GLN A 139 7.16 14.18 -2.57
C GLN A 139 8.46 13.38 -2.47
N LEU A 140 8.92 13.08 -1.24
CA LEU A 140 10.10 12.25 -0.99
C LEU A 140 9.74 10.77 -0.79
N CYS A 141 8.48 10.46 -0.49
CA CYS A 141 8.02 9.11 -0.26
C CYS A 141 8.01 8.31 -1.58
N ASN A 142 8.72 7.18 -1.62
CA ASN A 142 8.69 6.23 -2.74
C ASN A 142 7.58 5.17 -2.60
N GLY A 143 6.83 5.22 -1.50
CA GLY A 143 5.74 4.30 -1.19
C GLY A 143 6.16 2.88 -0.84
N CYS A 144 7.38 2.63 -0.33
CA CYS A 144 7.85 1.28 -0.01
C CYS A 144 7.04 0.58 1.10
N GLY A 145 6.45 1.35 2.03
CA GLY A 145 5.67 0.82 3.15
C GLY A 145 6.47 0.50 4.43
N ALA A 146 7.77 0.80 4.47
CA ALA A 146 8.63 0.62 5.66
C ALA A 146 7.98 1.14 6.96
N CYS A 147 7.45 2.36 6.88
CA CYS A 147 6.82 3.04 8.00
C CYS A 147 5.55 2.35 8.49
N ALA A 148 4.76 1.77 7.58
CA ALA A 148 3.56 1.02 7.94
C ALA A 148 3.94 -0.30 8.62
N ALA A 149 4.94 -1.01 8.11
CA ALA A 149 5.46 -2.25 8.69
C ALA A 149 6.07 -2.03 10.08
N SER A 150 6.80 -0.93 10.29
CA SER A 150 7.47 -0.63 11.56
C SER A 150 6.55 -0.01 12.62
N CYS A 151 5.32 0.36 12.27
CA CYS A 151 4.39 1.03 13.18
C CYS A 151 3.81 0.05 14.22
N PRO A 152 4.14 0.16 15.52
CA PRO A 152 3.74 -0.81 16.53
C PRO A 152 2.23 -0.83 16.83
N VAL A 153 1.52 0.22 16.40
CA VAL A 153 0.08 0.42 16.65
C VAL A 153 -0.72 0.48 15.35
N SER A 154 -0.09 0.15 14.21
CA SER A 154 -0.73 0.17 12.87
C SER A 154 -1.46 1.47 12.55
N ALA A 155 -0.92 2.61 13.00
CA ALA A 155 -1.49 3.93 12.77
C ALA A 155 -1.17 4.52 11.39
N ILE A 156 -0.47 3.79 10.51
CA ILE A 156 -0.05 4.28 9.20
C ILE A 156 -0.76 3.46 8.12
N THR A 157 -1.50 4.14 7.24
CA THR A 157 -2.25 3.53 6.14
C THR A 157 -1.74 4.02 4.79
N ALA A 158 -1.86 3.17 3.78
CA ALA A 158 -1.51 3.48 2.39
C ALA A 158 -2.76 3.49 1.50
N GLU A 159 -2.81 4.41 0.54
CA GLU A 159 -3.85 4.48 -0.48
C GLU A 159 -3.25 5.02 -1.80
N TYR A 160 -3.95 4.80 -2.92
CA TYR A 160 -3.55 5.43 -4.18
C TYR A 160 -3.82 6.94 -4.12
N PHE A 161 -2.85 7.72 -4.59
CA PHE A 161 -3.04 9.13 -4.82
C PHE A 161 -3.99 9.33 -6.01
N HIS A 162 -5.21 9.78 -5.72
CA HIS A 162 -6.13 10.26 -6.75
C HIS A 162 -5.93 11.76 -6.89
N ALA A 163 -5.09 12.17 -7.84
CA ALA A 163 -5.11 13.55 -8.31
C ALA A 163 -6.48 13.83 -8.93
N HIS A 164 -7.23 14.77 -8.35
CA HIS A 164 -8.44 15.31 -8.96
C HIS A 164 -8.12 16.13 -10.20
#